data_AF-A0A7X8X459-F1
#
_entry.id   AF-A0A7X8X459-F1
#
_cell.length_a   1.000
_cell.length_b   1.000
_cell.length_c   1.000
_cell.angle_alpha   90.00
_cell.angle_beta   90.00
_cell.angle_gamma   90.00
#
_symmetry.space_group_name_H-M   'P 1'
#
loop_
_entity.id
_entity.type
_entity.pdbx_description
1 polymer ?
#
loop_
_entity_poly.entity_id
_entity_poly.type
_entity_poly.pdbx_seq_one_letter_code
_entity_poly.pdbx_strand_id
1 'polypeptide(L)'
;MFGWTGKILRINLSEKSVGVEDLNPKLAQDYIGARGLGAKIFADEVDPKVDSFSPDNKLIFATGPLTGTNAVSAGRYNVITKAPLTGTIAASNSGGYFGAELKYAGYDLIVFEGKADQPVYLFIKDELVELRSAAHVWGKTTFETDDILREETCPE
;
A
#
# COMPACT_ATOMS: atom_id res chain seq x y z
N MET A 1 0.79 21.19 -1.61
CA MET A 1 -0.14 20.56 -2.59
C MET A 1 -1.38 20.13 -1.81
N PHE A 2 -2.61 20.38 -2.28
CA PHE A 2 -3.82 20.03 -1.53
C PHE A 2 -4.43 18.73 -2.03
N GLY A 3 -4.91 17.89 -1.10
CA GLY A 3 -5.46 16.57 -1.40
C GLY A 3 -4.43 15.46 -1.28
N TRP A 4 -3.20 15.66 -1.74
CA TRP A 4 -2.06 14.74 -1.51
C TRP A 4 -1.38 15.05 -0.17
N THR A 5 -0.96 14.01 0.56
CA THR A 5 -0.10 14.19 1.73
C THR A 5 1.37 14.42 1.33
N GLY A 6 1.74 14.02 0.11
CA GLY A 6 3.04 14.24 -0.48
C GLY A 6 4.09 13.19 -0.10
N LYS A 7 3.70 12.04 0.45
CA LYS A 7 4.61 11.00 0.93
C LYS A 7 4.28 9.61 0.40
N ILE A 8 5.31 8.86 0.05
CA ILE A 8 5.26 7.46 -0.37
C ILE A 8 6.01 6.64 0.68
N LEU A 9 5.37 5.60 1.22
CA LEU A 9 6.00 4.63 2.10
C LEU A 9 6.62 3.51 1.25
N ARG A 10 7.93 3.27 1.38
CA ARG A 10 8.67 2.21 0.71
C ARG A 10 9.00 1.10 1.70
N ILE A 11 8.57 -0.11 1.37
CA ILE A 11 8.75 -1.27 2.24
C ILE A 11 9.50 -2.34 1.46
N ASN A 12 10.74 -2.62 1.88
CA ASN A 12 11.51 -3.72 1.32
C ASN A 12 11.45 -4.91 2.30
N LEU A 13 10.71 -5.94 1.92
CA LEU A 13 10.47 -7.11 2.76
C LEU A 13 11.69 -8.03 2.87
N SER A 14 12.56 -8.02 1.86
CA SER A 14 13.81 -8.80 1.87
C SER A 14 14.82 -8.22 2.85
N GLU A 15 14.94 -6.90 2.88
CA GLU A 15 15.86 -6.15 3.73
C GLU A 15 15.26 -5.79 5.10
N LYS A 16 13.95 -6.03 5.28
CA LYS A 16 13.16 -5.65 6.46
C LYS A 16 13.29 -4.14 6.76
N SER A 17 13.33 -3.33 5.70
CA SER A 17 13.54 -1.89 5.78
C SER A 17 12.26 -1.11 5.46
N VAL A 18 12.14 0.05 6.09
CA VAL A 18 11.04 0.99 5.95
C VAL A 18 11.65 2.34 5.60
N GLY A 19 11.19 2.94 4.50
CA GLY A 19 11.62 4.26 4.05
C GLY A 19 10.42 5.14 3.70
N VAL A 20 10.63 6.46 3.77
CA VAL A 20 9.65 7.44 3.32
C VAL A 20 10.30 8.28 2.22
N GLU A 21 9.63 8.38 1.08
CA GLU A 21 10.03 9.21 -0.04
C GLU A 21 9.01 10.33 -0.25
N ASP A 22 9.49 11.50 -0.67
CA ASP A 22 8.60 12.58 -1.08
C ASP A 22 7.97 12.28 -2.44
N LEU A 23 6.65 12.41 -2.54
CA LEU A 23 5.93 12.28 -3.79
C LEU A 23 6.28 13.45 -4.72
N ASN A 24 6.80 13.14 -5.90
CA ASN A 24 7.08 14.13 -6.93
C ASN A 24 5.80 14.89 -7.31
N PRO A 25 5.75 16.23 -7.11
CA PRO A 25 4.56 17.02 -7.41
C PRO A 25 4.08 16.95 -8.86
N LYS A 26 5.01 16.80 -9.80
CA LYS A 26 4.66 16.68 -11.22
C LYS A 26 3.97 15.36 -11.51
N LEU A 27 4.42 14.26 -10.92
CA LEU A 27 3.75 12.96 -11.08
C LEU A 27 2.36 12.97 -10.44
N ALA A 28 2.21 13.60 -9.28
CA ALA A 28 0.91 13.77 -8.64
C ALA A 28 -0.08 14.54 -9.55
N GLN A 29 0.37 15.60 -10.22
CA GLN A 29 -0.44 16.37 -11.15
C GLN A 29 -0.75 15.61 -12.45
N ASP A 30 0.25 14.98 -13.07
CA ASP A 30 0.11 14.30 -14.34
C ASP A 30 -0.75 13.02 -14.24
N TYR A 31 -0.70 12.32 -13.10
CA TYR A 31 -1.34 11.01 -12.91
C TYR A 31 -2.42 10.98 -11.83
N ILE A 32 -2.69 12.13 -11.20
CA ILE A 32 -3.73 12.40 -10.19
C ILE A 32 -3.58 11.61 -8.87
N GLY A 33 -3.40 10.31 -8.90
CA GLY A 33 -3.41 9.47 -7.70
C GLY A 33 -4.02 8.10 -7.97
N ALA A 34 -4.20 7.32 -6.91
CA ALA A 34 -4.84 6.03 -6.91
C ALA A 34 -4.33 5.15 -8.07
N ARG A 35 -5.22 4.70 -8.96
CA ARG A 35 -4.85 3.87 -10.11
C ARG A 35 -3.84 4.55 -11.05
N GLY A 36 -3.99 5.84 -11.33
CA GLY A 36 -3.13 6.54 -12.31
C GLY A 36 -1.69 6.61 -11.82
N LEU A 37 -1.50 7.16 -10.61
CA LEU A 37 -0.18 7.30 -10.00
C LEU A 37 0.45 5.94 -9.66
N GLY A 38 -0.33 5.01 -9.12
CA GLY A 38 0.14 3.65 -8.83
C GLY A 38 0.55 2.89 -10.10
N ALA A 39 -0.18 3.03 -11.21
CA ALA A 39 0.19 2.44 -12.49
C ALA A 39 1.44 3.09 -13.10
N LYS A 40 1.65 4.40 -12.90
CA LYS A 40 2.88 5.07 -13.34
C LYS A 40 4.11 4.52 -12.60
N ILE A 41 4.04 4.44 -11.27
CA ILE A 41 5.12 3.86 -10.46
C ILE A 41 5.37 2.40 -10.86
N PHE A 42 4.31 1.61 -11.04
CA PHE A 42 4.44 0.24 -11.54
C PHE A 42 5.17 0.18 -12.88
N ALA A 43 4.78 1.01 -13.85
CA ALA A 43 5.37 1.01 -15.19
C ALA A 43 6.84 1.47 -15.20
N ASP A 44 7.24 2.32 -14.27
CA ASP A 44 8.62 2.79 -14.14
C ASP A 44 9.53 1.79 -13.43
N GLU A 45 8.99 1.07 -12.44
CA GLU A 45 9.79 0.32 -11.47
C GLU A 45 9.69 -1.20 -11.61
N VAL A 46 8.74 -1.73 -12.39
CA VAL A 46 8.56 -3.17 -12.57
C VAL A 46 8.86 -3.55 -14.03
N ASP A 47 9.89 -4.36 -14.25
CA ASP A 47 10.15 -4.91 -15.58
C ASP A 47 8.96 -5.80 -16.01
N PRO A 48 8.31 -5.53 -17.16
CA PRO A 48 7.16 -6.33 -17.62
C PRO A 48 7.47 -7.82 -17.79
N LYS A 49 8.74 -8.24 -17.80
CA LYS A 49 9.18 -9.63 -17.92
C LYS A 49 9.33 -10.36 -16.58
N VAL A 50 9.28 -9.70 -15.43
CA VAL A 50 9.43 -10.38 -14.13
C VAL A 50 8.35 -11.42 -13.91
N ASP A 51 8.64 -12.51 -13.20
CA ASP A 51 7.59 -13.43 -12.77
C ASP A 51 6.71 -12.76 -11.71
N SER A 52 5.39 -12.98 -11.76
CA SER A 52 4.44 -12.30 -10.86
C SER A 52 4.62 -12.67 -9.38
N PHE A 53 5.25 -13.80 -9.07
CA PHE A 53 5.59 -14.24 -7.71
C PHE A 53 7.05 -13.98 -7.31
N SER A 54 7.84 -13.38 -8.21
CA SER A 54 9.22 -12.99 -7.90
C SER A 54 9.26 -11.80 -6.93
N PRO A 55 10.33 -11.67 -6.12
CA PRO A 55 10.55 -10.49 -5.27
C PRO A 55 10.72 -9.18 -6.04
N ASP A 56 10.94 -9.23 -7.35
CA ASP A 56 11.10 -8.07 -8.23
C ASP A 56 9.74 -7.47 -8.67
N ASN A 57 8.64 -8.18 -8.46
CA ASN A 57 7.30 -7.61 -8.63
C ASN A 57 6.97 -6.71 -7.43
N LYS A 58 6.27 -5.60 -7.68
CA LYS A 58 5.85 -4.65 -6.63
C LYS A 58 4.36 -4.75 -6.37
N LEU A 59 3.99 -4.57 -5.11
CA LEU A 59 2.59 -4.46 -4.67
C LEU A 59 2.35 -3.05 -4.14
N ILE A 60 1.53 -2.28 -4.84
CA ILE A 60 1.37 -0.84 -4.61
C ILE A 60 -0.04 -0.57 -4.11
N PHE A 61 -0.17 -0.06 -2.90
CA PHE A 61 -1.41 0.51 -2.37
C PHE A 61 -1.39 2.00 -2.65
N ALA A 62 -2.42 2.51 -3.34
CA ALA A 62 -2.46 3.91 -3.77
C ALA A 62 -3.82 4.54 -3.49
N THR A 63 -3.80 5.69 -2.80
CA THR A 63 -4.98 6.52 -2.53
C THR A 63 -5.09 7.67 -3.52
N GLY A 64 -6.27 8.28 -3.62
CA GLY A 64 -6.50 9.47 -4.43
C GLY A 64 -6.38 10.78 -3.63
N PRO A 65 -6.34 11.94 -4.30
CA PRO A 65 -6.29 13.24 -3.63
C PRO A 65 -7.59 13.58 -2.87
N LEU A 66 -8.71 12.95 -3.24
CA LEU A 66 -9.96 13.10 -2.50
C LEU A 66 -10.11 12.09 -1.36
N THR A 67 -9.27 11.04 -1.31
CA THR A 67 -9.40 10.00 -0.30
C THR A 67 -9.20 10.59 1.10
N GLY A 68 -10.14 10.34 2.01
CA GLY A 68 -10.14 10.91 3.37
C GLY A 68 -10.64 12.35 3.47
N THR A 69 -11.24 12.91 2.41
CA THR A 69 -11.91 14.22 2.46
C THR A 69 -13.42 14.08 2.65
N ASN A 70 -14.14 15.21 2.77
CA ASN A 70 -15.61 15.26 2.82
C ASN A 70 -16.30 15.05 1.45
N ALA A 71 -15.55 14.70 0.40
CA ALA A 71 -16.16 14.35 -0.87
C ALA A 71 -16.98 13.06 -0.73
N VAL A 72 -18.12 13.01 -1.44
CA VAL A 72 -19.06 11.89 -1.36
C VAL A 72 -18.36 10.60 -1.81
N SER A 73 -18.42 9.56 -0.98
CA SER A 73 -17.84 8.23 -1.24
C SER A 73 -16.32 8.20 -1.42
N ALA A 74 -15.59 9.16 -0.85
CA ALA A 74 -14.13 9.28 -1.00
C ALA A 74 -13.30 8.42 -0.02
N GLY A 75 -13.74 7.18 0.25
CA GLY A 75 -13.00 6.20 1.09
C GLY A 75 -12.20 5.17 0.29
N ARG A 76 -12.00 5.39 -1.01
CA ARG A 76 -11.51 4.38 -1.95
C ARG A 76 -9.99 4.44 -2.13
N TYR A 77 -9.38 3.28 -2.37
CA TYR A 77 -7.98 3.10 -2.76
C TYR A 77 -7.85 2.03 -3.85
N ASN A 78 -6.69 1.95 -4.50
CA ASN A 78 -6.39 0.91 -5.47
C ASN A 78 -5.15 0.11 -5.06
N VAL A 79 -5.12 -1.17 -5.44
CA VAL A 79 -3.95 -2.05 -5.31
C VAL A 79 -3.48 -2.43 -6.70
N ILE A 80 -2.22 -2.11 -7.02
CA ILE A 80 -1.61 -2.26 -8.33
C ILE A 80 -0.42 -3.22 -8.24
N THR A 81 -0.33 -4.16 -9.18
CA THR A 81 0.78 -5.13 -9.29
C THR A 81 0.77 -5.84 -10.65
N LYS A 82 1.77 -6.68 -10.94
CA LYS A 82 1.68 -7.67 -12.02
C LYS A 82 0.82 -8.83 -11.56
N ALA A 83 -0.31 -9.06 -12.23
CA ALA A 83 -1.25 -10.10 -11.86
C ALA A 83 -0.70 -11.50 -12.20
N PRO A 84 -0.74 -12.46 -11.26
CA PRO A 84 -0.35 -13.84 -11.56
C PRO A 84 -1.35 -14.55 -12.47
N LEU A 85 -2.64 -14.19 -12.42
CA LEU A 85 -3.68 -14.83 -13.25
C LEU A 85 -3.55 -14.48 -14.73
N THR A 86 -3.27 -13.21 -15.05
CA THR A 86 -3.28 -12.71 -16.43
C THR A 86 -1.88 -12.47 -16.98
N GLY A 87 -0.84 -12.42 -16.13
CA GLY A 87 0.51 -12.03 -16.52
C GLY A 87 0.66 -10.56 -16.92
N THR A 88 -0.37 -9.74 -16.70
CA THR A 88 -0.43 -8.31 -17.06
C THR A 88 -0.63 -7.45 -15.83
N ILE A 89 -0.69 -6.12 -16.00
CA ILE A 89 -1.00 -5.22 -14.88
C ILE A 89 -2.42 -5.49 -14.33
N ALA A 90 -2.52 -5.61 -13.01
CA ALA A 90 -3.79 -5.58 -12.29
C ALA A 90 -3.91 -4.26 -11.52
N ALA A 91 -5.13 -3.72 -11.47
CA ALA A 91 -5.51 -2.62 -10.60
C ALA A 91 -6.86 -2.94 -9.98
N SER A 92 -6.85 -3.37 -8.72
CA SER A 92 -8.07 -3.69 -7.95
C SER A 92 -8.46 -2.51 -7.09
N ASN A 93 -9.76 -2.31 -6.86
CA ASN A 93 -10.28 -1.20 -6.08
C ASN A 93 -11.01 -1.71 -4.83
N SER A 94 -10.78 -1.06 -3.69
CA SER A 94 -11.52 -1.32 -2.46
C SER A 94 -11.93 -0.01 -1.79
N GLY A 95 -12.99 -0.08 -0.98
CA GLY A 95 -13.55 1.01 -0.18
C GLY A 95 -13.31 0.80 1.31
N GLY A 96 -14.28 1.22 2.13
CA GLY A 96 -14.18 1.15 3.58
C GLY A 96 -13.36 2.31 4.14
N TYR A 97 -12.63 2.04 5.22
CA TYR A 97 -11.92 3.05 6.01
C TYR A 97 -10.41 3.09 5.75
N PHE A 98 -9.81 1.99 5.30
CA PHE A 98 -8.35 1.85 5.14
C PHE A 98 -7.72 3.00 4.32
N GLY A 99 -8.34 3.37 3.20
CA GLY A 99 -7.79 4.44 2.35
C GLY A 99 -7.76 5.80 3.05
N ALA A 100 -8.76 6.10 3.87
CA ALA A 100 -8.80 7.34 4.65
C ALA A 100 -7.81 7.30 5.81
N GLU A 101 -7.72 6.19 6.54
CA GLU A 101 -6.76 6.02 7.64
C GLU A 101 -5.30 6.15 7.15
N LEU A 102 -4.97 5.61 5.98
CA LEU A 102 -3.64 5.79 5.38
C LEU A 102 -3.33 7.27 5.11
N LYS A 103 -4.33 8.04 4.68
CA LYS A 103 -4.20 9.48 4.43
C LYS A 103 -4.07 10.27 5.71
N TYR A 104 -4.82 9.89 6.75
CA TYR A 104 -4.71 10.50 8.08
C TYR A 104 -3.35 10.25 8.72
N ALA A 105 -2.78 9.05 8.52
CA ALA A 105 -1.40 8.73 8.92
C ALA A 105 -0.33 9.49 8.11
N GLY A 106 -0.70 10.22 7.05
CA GLY A 106 0.19 11.11 6.31
C GLY A 106 0.79 10.53 5.03
N TYR A 107 0.26 9.43 4.49
CA TYR A 107 0.83 8.78 3.30
C TYR A 107 -0.18 8.70 2.14
N ASP A 108 0.31 8.88 0.91
CA ASP A 108 -0.50 8.73 -0.30
C ASP A 108 -0.42 7.29 -0.85
N LEU A 109 0.74 6.65 -0.72
CA LEU A 109 1.01 5.32 -1.25
C LEU A 109 1.85 4.48 -0.29
N ILE A 110 1.71 3.16 -0.41
CA ILE A 110 2.64 2.16 0.11
C ILE A 110 3.12 1.33 -1.07
N VAL A 111 4.43 1.20 -1.24
CA VAL A 111 5.05 0.34 -2.25
C VAL A 111 5.82 -0.76 -1.54
N PHE A 112 5.35 -1.99 -1.67
CA PHE A 112 6.06 -3.17 -1.22
C PHE A 112 6.92 -3.73 -2.35
N GLU A 113 8.15 -4.11 -2.00
CA GLU A 113 9.10 -4.83 -2.84
C GLU A 113 9.80 -5.93 -2.03
N GLY A 114 10.44 -6.87 -2.71
CA GLY A 114 11.12 -7.98 -2.05
C GLY A 114 10.14 -9.02 -1.50
N LYS A 115 10.67 -9.93 -0.67
CA LYS A 115 9.91 -11.01 -0.06
C LYS A 115 10.47 -11.32 1.33
N ALA A 116 9.61 -11.30 2.33
CA ALA A 116 9.99 -11.67 3.69
C ALA A 116 10.29 -13.18 3.77
N ASP A 117 11.26 -13.53 4.60
CA ASP A 117 11.64 -14.92 4.92
C ASP A 117 10.61 -15.64 5.79
N GLN A 118 9.80 -14.88 6.52
CA GLN A 118 8.71 -15.34 7.39
C GLN A 118 7.48 -14.43 7.23
N PRO A 119 6.27 -14.90 7.61
CA PRO A 119 5.09 -14.05 7.64
C PRO A 119 5.27 -12.80 8.49
N VAL A 120 4.99 -11.64 7.91
CA VAL A 120 5.01 -10.33 8.57
C VAL A 120 3.79 -9.50 8.19
N TYR A 121 3.43 -8.53 9.03
CA TYR A 121 2.46 -7.49 8.72
C TYR A 121 3.08 -6.11 8.90
N LEU A 122 2.58 -5.14 8.14
CA LEU A 122 2.99 -3.73 8.27
C LEU A 122 2.06 -3.04 9.26
N PHE A 123 2.62 -2.47 10.32
CA PHE A 123 1.92 -1.60 11.27
C PHE A 123 2.26 -0.15 10.97
N ILE A 124 1.24 0.71 10.89
CA ILE A 124 1.37 2.15 10.68
C ILE A 124 0.54 2.86 11.75
N LYS A 125 1.19 3.71 12.52
CA LYS A 125 0.55 4.67 13.43
C LYS A 125 1.23 6.02 13.26
N ASP A 126 0.66 6.85 12.40
CA ASP A 126 1.26 8.11 11.97
C ASP A 126 2.71 7.87 11.48
N GLU A 127 3.70 8.53 12.08
CA GLU A 127 5.11 8.38 11.73
C GLU A 127 5.75 7.06 12.21
N LEU A 128 5.10 6.33 13.13
CA LEU A 128 5.57 5.02 13.59
C LEU A 128 5.18 3.95 12.56
N VAL A 129 6.19 3.43 11.86
CA VAL A 129 6.01 2.38 10.86
C VAL A 129 6.92 1.19 11.16
N GLU A 130 6.33 0.01 11.30
CA GLU A 130 7.05 -1.21 11.72
C GLU A 130 6.61 -2.43 10.91
N LEU A 131 7.57 -3.27 10.54
CA LEU A 131 7.30 -4.65 10.11
C LEU A 131 7.29 -5.56 11.34
N ARG A 132 6.13 -6.13 11.66
CA ARG A 132 5.93 -7.00 12.81
C ARG A 132 5.70 -8.44 12.37
N SER A 133 6.03 -9.39 13.24
CA SER A 133 5.78 -10.82 12.98
C SER A 133 4.29 -11.08 12.80
N ALA A 134 3.93 -11.85 11.77
CA ALA A 134 2.57 -12.31 11.53
C ALA A 134 2.44 -13.84 11.67
N ALA A 135 3.42 -14.50 12.29
CA ALA A 135 3.45 -15.96 12.40
C ALA A 135 2.20 -16.52 13.11
N HIS A 136 1.67 -15.81 14.11
CA HIS A 136 0.48 -16.20 14.88
C HIS A 136 -0.84 -16.01 14.12
N VAL A 137 -0.87 -15.17 13.09
CA VAL A 137 -2.07 -14.95 12.25
C VAL A 137 -1.99 -15.65 10.89
N TRP A 138 -0.84 -16.20 10.53
CA TRP A 138 -0.66 -16.90 9.25
C TRP A 138 -1.55 -18.16 9.16
N GLY A 139 -2.33 -18.25 8.08
CA GLY A 139 -3.29 -19.35 7.86
C GLY A 139 -4.68 -19.13 8.46
N LYS A 140 -4.92 -17.99 9.14
CA LYS A 140 -6.25 -17.59 9.62
C LYS A 140 -7.06 -16.94 8.50
N THR A 141 -8.38 -16.85 8.70
CA THR A 141 -9.26 -16.08 7.83
C THR A 141 -9.02 -14.57 7.97
N THR A 142 -9.56 -13.79 7.03
CA THR A 142 -9.44 -12.32 7.08
C THR A 142 -10.12 -11.71 8.30
N PHE A 143 -11.25 -12.27 8.75
CA PHE A 143 -11.98 -11.77 9.92
C PHE A 143 -11.20 -12.07 11.21
N GLU A 144 -10.76 -13.31 11.41
CA GLU A 144 -9.95 -13.67 12.57
C GLU A 144 -8.64 -12.88 12.64
N THR A 145 -8.03 -12.59 11.47
CA THR A 145 -6.81 -11.78 11.42
C THR A 145 -7.07 -10.33 11.82
N ASP A 146 -8.16 -9.72 11.35
CA ASP A 146 -8.53 -8.34 11.72
C ASP A 146 -8.81 -8.24 13.23
N ASP A 147 -9.60 -9.16 13.80
CA ASP A 147 -9.92 -9.19 15.23
C ASP A 147 -8.65 -9.28 16.10
N ILE A 148 -7.78 -10.26 15.81
CA ILE A 148 -6.54 -10.48 16.58
C ILE A 148 -5.61 -9.25 16.49
N LEU A 149 -5.42 -8.69 15.29
CA LEU A 149 -4.52 -7.56 15.11
C LEU A 149 -5.08 -6.28 15.74
N ARG A 150 -6.41 -6.10 15.77
CA ARG A 150 -7.04 -4.97 16.50
C ARG A 150 -6.81 -5.09 18.00
N GLU A 151 -7.01 -6.26 18.59
CA GLU A 151 -6.74 -6.50 20.00
C GLU A 151 -5.26 -6.24 20.35
N GLU A 152 -4.33 -6.63 19.47
CA GLU A 152 -2.88 -6.43 19.66
C GLU A 152 -2.46 -4.96 19.55
N THR A 153 -3.10 -4.18 18.68
CA THR A 153 -2.60 -2.85 18.27
C THR A 153 -3.44 -1.69 18.78
N CYS A 154 -4.70 -1.93 19.13
CA CYS A 154 -5.65 -0.97 19.67
C CYS A 154 -6.37 -1.57 20.90
N PRO A 155 -5.65 -1.94 21.98
CA PRO A 155 -6.29 -2.38 23.21
C PRO A 155 -7.14 -1.23 23.78
N GLU A 156 -8.36 -1.56 24.25
CA GLU A 156 -9.25 -0.62 24.94
C GLU A 156 -8.60 0.05 26.15
#